data_AF-A0AA41Z3R7-F1
#
_entry.id   AF-A0AA41Z3R7-F1
#
_cell.length_a   1.000
_cell.length_b   1.000
_cell.length_c   1.000
_cell.angle_alpha   90.00
_cell.angle_beta   90.00
_cell.angle_gamma   90.00
#
_symmetry.space_group_name_H-M   'P 1'
#
loop_
_entity.id
_entity.type
_entity.pdbx_description
1 polymer ?
#
loop_
_entity_poly.entity_id
_entity_poly.type
_entity_poly.pdbx_seq_one_letter_code
_entity_poly.pdbx_strand_id
1 'polypeptide(L)'
;MRFASPLSARAKVASADATNNKGGNHEHFLDLSCMKCGDTDEIDIEATVWIRVTEDGTDADAGSDGHHEYTPRSMASCGSCGHTERLYAFEPKGGAA
;
A
#
# COMPACT_ATOMS: atom_id res chain seq x y z
N MET A 1 -5.12 -52.87 -39.31
CA MET A 1 -5.18 -52.34 -37.94
C MET A 1 -6.42 -51.43 -37.87
N ARG A 2 -7.51 -51.71 -37.12
CA ARG A 2 -7.69 -51.56 -35.65
C ARG A 2 -7.17 -50.18 -35.20
N PHE A 3 -7.92 -49.18 -34.70
CA PHE A 3 -9.23 -49.09 -34.04
C PHE A 3 -9.89 -47.72 -34.31
N ALA A 4 -11.23 -47.68 -34.29
CA ALA A 4 -12.01 -46.48 -34.03
C ALA A 4 -12.25 -46.29 -32.52
N SER A 5 -12.70 -45.08 -32.14
CA SER A 5 -13.42 -44.71 -30.89
C SER A 5 -12.59 -43.96 -29.81
N PRO A 6 -13.24 -43.20 -28.89
CA PRO A 6 -13.62 -41.78 -29.10
C PRO A 6 -13.44 -40.96 -27.78
N LEU A 7 -14.13 -39.80 -27.67
CA LEU A 7 -14.31 -38.98 -26.46
C LEU A 7 -13.01 -38.30 -25.96
N SER A 8 -13.00 -37.05 -25.48
CA SER A 8 -14.04 -36.35 -24.76
C SER A 8 -13.76 -34.85 -24.84
N ALA A 9 -14.80 -34.08 -25.16
CA ALA A 9 -14.86 -32.68 -24.79
C ALA A 9 -14.58 -32.55 -23.29
N ARG A 10 -13.63 -31.68 -22.93
CA ARG A 10 -13.63 -31.01 -21.64
C ARG A 10 -13.18 -29.58 -21.85
N ALA A 11 -14.18 -28.71 -22.02
CA ALA A 11 -14.08 -27.32 -21.62
C ALA A 11 -13.46 -27.28 -20.21
N LYS A 12 -12.28 -26.67 -20.08
CA LYS A 12 -11.81 -26.28 -18.75
C LYS A 12 -12.51 -24.97 -18.43
N VAL A 13 -13.43 -25.15 -17.48
CA VAL A 13 -14.24 -24.18 -16.78
C VAL A 13 -13.49 -22.85 -16.56
N ALA A 14 -14.21 -21.74 -16.76
CA ALA A 14 -13.81 -20.46 -16.19
C ALA A 14 -13.74 -20.64 -14.68
N SER A 15 -12.53 -20.63 -14.12
CA SER A 15 -12.36 -20.42 -12.70
C SER A 15 -12.31 -18.92 -12.49
N ALA A 16 -13.49 -18.32 -12.44
CA ALA A 16 -13.66 -17.14 -11.60
C ALA A 16 -13.53 -17.64 -10.16
N ASP A 17 -12.30 -17.74 -9.66
CA ASP A 17 -12.07 -17.76 -8.22
C ASP A 17 -11.51 -16.40 -7.87
N ALA A 18 -12.45 -15.46 -7.72
CA ALA A 18 -12.23 -14.28 -6.92
C ALA A 18 -11.89 -14.79 -5.51
N THR A 19 -10.60 -14.95 -5.22
CA THR A 19 -10.13 -14.99 -3.85
C THR A 19 -10.19 -13.58 -3.29
N ASN A 20 -11.41 -13.06 -3.16
CA ASN A 20 -11.76 -12.12 -2.10
C ASN A 20 -11.65 -12.93 -0.81
N ASN A 21 -10.45 -12.97 -0.22
CA ASN A 21 -10.22 -13.50 1.12
C ASN A 21 -8.83 -13.09 1.62
N LYS A 22 -8.75 -11.91 2.22
CA LYS A 22 -8.52 -11.78 3.67
C LYS A 22 -8.45 -10.30 4.02
N GLY A 23 -9.55 -9.80 4.59
CA GLY A 23 -9.49 -8.70 5.54
C GLY A 23 -8.65 -9.17 6.74
N GLY A 24 -7.35 -8.97 6.64
CA GLY A 24 -6.51 -8.79 7.81
C GLY A 24 -6.54 -7.30 8.10
N ASN A 25 -6.95 -6.93 9.31
CA ASN A 25 -6.66 -5.61 9.85
C ASN A 25 -5.14 -5.51 10.00
N HIS A 26 -4.43 -5.26 8.90
CA HIS A 26 -3.09 -4.71 8.95
C HIS A 26 -3.27 -3.21 9.19
N GLU A 27 -3.69 -2.92 10.42
CA GLU A 27 -3.70 -1.59 10.99
C GLU A 27 -2.22 -1.22 11.10
N HIS A 28 -1.69 -0.62 10.01
CA HIS A 28 -0.44 0.11 10.08
C HIS A 28 -0.58 1.18 11.14
N PHE A 29 0.52 1.64 11.72
CA PHE A 29 0.54 2.56 12.87
C PHE A 29 -0.42 3.77 12.76
N LEU A 30 -0.82 4.15 11.54
CA LEU A 30 -1.68 5.29 11.23
C LEU A 30 -3.01 4.95 10.54
N ASP A 31 -3.32 3.67 10.34
CA ASP A 31 -4.57 3.19 9.70
C ASP A 31 -4.89 3.84 8.34
N LEU A 32 -3.87 4.20 7.58
CA LEU A 32 -4.02 4.87 6.28
C LEU A 32 -4.43 3.89 5.19
N SER A 33 -5.27 4.35 4.26
CA SER A 33 -5.66 3.59 3.08
C SER A 33 -5.74 4.48 1.84
N CYS A 34 -5.18 3.99 0.73
CA CYS A 34 -5.26 4.67 -0.55
C CYS A 34 -6.71 4.65 -1.08
N MET A 35 -7.32 5.82 -1.22
CA MET A 35 -8.71 5.94 -1.73
C MET A 35 -8.90 5.42 -3.17
N LYS A 36 -7.81 5.24 -3.93
CA LYS A 36 -7.86 4.83 -5.35
C LYS A 36 -7.81 3.32 -5.52
N CYS A 37 -6.97 2.63 -4.76
CA CYS A 37 -6.73 1.19 -4.93
C CYS A 37 -7.01 0.37 -3.66
N GLY A 38 -7.24 1.02 -2.53
CA GLY A 38 -7.47 0.39 -1.23
C GLY A 38 -6.21 -0.11 -0.53
N ASP A 39 -5.04 0.04 -1.15
CA ASP A 39 -3.78 -0.42 -0.58
C ASP A 39 -3.42 0.35 0.69
N THR A 40 -2.81 -0.36 1.65
CA THR A 40 -2.46 0.11 2.98
C THR A 40 -0.98 -0.04 3.29
N ASP A 41 -0.25 -0.86 2.53
CA ASP A 41 1.11 -1.30 2.92
C ASP A 41 2.21 -0.34 2.49
N GLU A 42 2.02 0.37 1.36
CA GLU A 42 3.02 1.26 0.78
C GLU A 42 2.47 2.69 0.68
N ILE A 43 2.32 3.36 1.82
CA ILE A 43 1.92 4.77 1.89
C ILE A 43 3.10 5.62 2.39
N ASP A 44 3.69 6.39 1.48
CA ASP A 44 4.77 7.33 1.78
C ASP A 44 4.18 8.65 2.28
N ILE A 45 4.74 9.22 3.35
CA ILE A 45 4.28 10.48 3.95
C ILE A 45 5.43 11.50 3.94
N GLU A 46 5.14 12.71 3.47
CA GLU A 46 6.04 13.85 3.61
C GLU A 46 6.15 14.26 5.10
N ALA A 47 7.35 14.12 5.66
CA ALA A 47 7.64 14.45 7.04
C ALA A 47 8.84 15.42 7.16
N THR A 48 8.83 16.22 8.22
CA THR A 48 10.00 16.96 8.69
C THR A 48 10.81 16.05 9.61
N VAL A 49 12.11 15.97 9.37
CA VAL A 49 13.04 15.10 10.11
C VAL A 49 14.31 15.86 10.46
N TRP A 50 14.93 15.50 11.59
CA TRP A 50 16.28 15.94 11.92
C TRP A 50 17.31 15.07 11.22
N ILE A 51 18.09 15.66 10.32
CA ILE A 51 19.14 14.95 9.59
C ILE A 51 20.54 15.36 10.08
N ARG A 52 21.48 14.44 9.99
CA ARG A 52 22.91 14.74 10.08
C ARG A 52 23.42 15.18 8.71
N VAL A 53 24.12 16.30 8.68
CA VAL A 53 24.92 16.70 7.51
C VAL A 53 26.30 16.05 7.63
N THR A 54 26.76 15.46 6.53
CA THR A 54 28.08 14.81 6.38
C THR A 54 28.86 15.47 5.25
N GLU A 55 30.11 15.08 5.05
CA GLU A 55 30.93 15.58 3.94
C GLU A 55 30.34 15.23 2.56
N ASP A 56 29.74 14.04 2.44
CA ASP A 56 29.25 13.51 1.16
C ASP A 56 27.72 13.60 0.99
N GLY A 57 26.98 14.16 1.96
CA GLY A 57 25.52 14.24 1.89
C GLY A 57 24.82 14.37 3.24
N THR A 58 23.63 13.78 3.35
CA THR A 58 22.78 13.83 4.55
C THR A 58 22.30 12.44 4.95
N ASP A 59 22.14 12.22 6.25
CA ASP A 59 21.69 10.94 6.81
C ASP A 59 20.69 11.20 7.94
N ALA A 60 19.43 10.79 7.74
CA ALA A 60 18.37 10.94 8.72
C ALA A 60 18.52 9.96 9.90
N ASP A 61 18.98 8.73 9.63
CA ASP A 61 19.12 7.68 10.64
C ASP A 61 20.29 8.00 11.58
N ALA A 62 21.39 8.53 11.05
CA ALA A 62 22.53 8.98 11.85
C ALA A 62 22.23 10.23 12.69
N GLY A 63 21.16 10.98 12.39
CA GLY A 63 20.68 12.13 13.17
C GLY A 63 20.37 11.78 14.62
N SER A 64 20.03 10.52 14.91
CA SER A 64 19.76 9.95 16.24
C SER A 64 18.61 10.62 17.04
N ASP A 65 17.90 11.57 16.46
CA ASP A 65 16.71 12.19 17.05
C ASP A 65 15.50 11.23 16.98
N GLY A 66 15.34 10.53 15.84
CA GLY A 66 14.32 9.51 15.65
C GLY A 66 12.88 10.04 15.56
N HIS A 67 12.67 11.35 15.67
CA HIS A 67 11.35 11.96 15.46
C HIS A 67 11.12 12.29 14.00
N HIS A 68 9.93 11.94 13.53
CA HIS A 68 9.38 12.37 12.25
C HIS A 68 8.09 13.14 12.53
N GLU A 69 8.03 14.39 12.08
CA GLU A 69 6.86 15.25 12.23
C GLU A 69 6.10 15.33 10.91
N TYR A 70 4.81 15.04 10.93
CA TYR A 70 3.90 15.22 9.80
C TYR A 70 2.59 15.83 10.27
N THR A 71 1.84 16.39 9.33
CA THR A 71 0.52 16.98 9.60
C THR A 71 -0.51 16.37 8.67
N PRO A 72 -1.82 16.49 8.93
CA PRO A 72 -2.84 16.08 7.98
C PRO A 72 -2.71 16.76 6.61
N ARG A 73 -1.99 17.89 6.54
CA ARG A 73 -1.68 18.63 5.31
C ARG A 73 -0.38 18.21 4.64
N SER A 74 0.42 17.34 5.24
CA SER A 74 1.56 16.73 4.55
C SER A 74 1.09 16.01 3.28
N MET A 75 1.94 15.98 2.26
CA MET A 75 1.66 15.14 1.09
C MET A 75 1.81 13.66 1.46
N ALA A 76 1.02 12.81 0.82
CA ALA A 76 1.13 11.38 0.88
C ALA A 76 1.07 10.78 -0.53
N SER A 77 1.80 9.69 -0.77
CA SER A 77 1.81 8.97 -2.03
C SER A 77 1.63 7.48 -1.80
N CYS A 78 0.82 6.84 -2.63
CA CYS A 78 0.66 5.40 -2.63
C CYS A 78 1.70 4.76 -3.57
N GLY A 79 2.60 3.97 -3.03
CA GLY A 79 3.64 3.24 -3.77
C GLY A 79 3.07 2.27 -4.81
N SER A 80 1.93 1.64 -4.52
CA SER A 80 1.29 0.65 -5.40
C SER A 80 0.64 1.25 -6.65
N CYS A 81 -0.09 2.37 -6.53
CA CYS A 81 -0.86 2.94 -7.65
C CYS A 81 -0.47 4.36 -8.07
N GLY A 82 0.53 4.95 -7.41
CA GLY A 82 1.05 6.30 -7.66
C GLY A 82 0.09 7.44 -7.31
N HIS A 83 -1.04 7.15 -6.65
CA HIS A 83 -1.97 8.20 -6.22
C HIS A 83 -1.29 9.10 -5.18
N THR A 84 -1.32 10.41 -5.43
CA THR A 84 -0.69 11.40 -4.57
C THR A 84 -1.73 12.44 -4.18
N GLU A 85 -1.90 12.69 -2.88
CA GLU A 85 -2.84 13.66 -2.32
C GLU A 85 -2.40 14.05 -0.89
N ARG A 86 -3.13 14.94 -0.21
CA ARG A 86 -2.89 15.25 1.21
C ARG A 86 -3.15 14.05 2.12
N LEU A 87 -2.41 13.94 3.22
CA LEU A 87 -2.49 12.85 4.19
C LEU A 87 -3.90 12.62 4.72
N TYR A 88 -4.66 13.68 5.05
CA TYR A 88 -6.06 13.55 5.51
C TYR A 88 -6.97 12.79 4.55
N ALA A 89 -6.60 12.72 3.27
CA ALA A 89 -7.40 12.05 2.24
C ALA A 89 -7.17 10.53 2.25
N PHE A 90 -6.07 10.07 2.87
CA PHE A 90 -5.74 8.67 3.13
C PHE A 90 -6.26 8.19 4.50
N GLU A 91 -6.59 9.11 5.40
CA GLU A 91 -7.17 8.78 6.70
C GLU A 91 -8.58 8.18 6.55
N PRO A 92 -8.94 7.17 7.35
CA PRO A 92 -10.26 6.59 7.32
C PRO A 92 -11.26 7.65 7.77
N LYS A 93 -12.34 7.84 6.99
CA LYS A 93 -13.40 8.84 7.25
C LYS A 93 -14.23 8.62 8.53
N GLY A 94 -13.74 7.81 9.46
CA GLY A 94 -14.40 7.42 10.71
C GLY A 94 -13.69 7.86 12.00
N GLY A 95 -12.56 8.57 11.93
CA GLY A 95 -11.85 9.10 13.09
C GLY A 95 -12.31 10.52 13.47
N ALA A 96 -13.59 10.73 13.72
CA ALA A 96 -14.05 11.95 14.38
C ALA A 96 -13.64 11.90 15.86
N ALA A 97 -12.78 12.82 16.28
CA ALA A 97 -12.63 13.19 17.69
C ALA A 97 -13.87 13.95 18.18
#